data_AF-A0A0D7AJE3-F1
#
_entry.id   AF-A0A0D7AJE3-F1
#
_cell.length_a   1.000
_cell.length_b   1.000
_cell.length_c   1.000
_cell.angle_alpha   90.00
_cell.angle_beta   90.00
_cell.angle_gamma   90.00
#
_symmetry.space_group_name_H-M   'P 1'
#
loop_
_entity.id
_entity.type
_entity.pdbx_description
1 polymer ?
#
loop_
_entity_poly.entity_id
_entity_poly.type
_entity_poly.pdbx_seq_one_letter_code
_entity_poly.pdbx_strand_id
1 'polypeptide(L)'
;MSGPFESISAYIVLGRYTLIAGRPALPPPWTFSLFLSTSFTTNYSKATVDEFPSGMRERDIPVGVFHFDCFWMKGFQWCDFEFDVDFFSDTRGQPVRLHERGYKASPVPTCIFIPSITASRT
;
A
#
# COMPACT_ATOMS: atom_id res chain seq x y z
N MET A 1 14.43 45.59 23.06
CA MET A 1 14.30 45.69 21.59
C MET A 1 14.20 44.28 21.03
N SER A 2 12.98 43.77 20.85
CA SER A 2 12.72 42.55 20.09
C SER A 2 12.94 42.85 18.60
N GLY A 3 13.84 42.12 17.94
CA GLY A 3 14.12 42.29 16.52
C GLY A 3 12.91 42.00 15.62
N PRO A 4 12.94 42.36 14.33
CA PRO A 4 11.79 42.40 13.43
C PRO A 4 11.24 41.03 13.02
N PHE A 5 11.75 39.95 13.59
CA PHE A 5 11.24 38.59 13.41
C PHE A 5 10.32 38.25 14.58
N GLU A 6 9.08 38.76 14.52
CA GLU A 6 7.98 38.03 15.14
C GLU A 6 8.01 36.59 14.61
N SER A 7 7.81 35.60 15.48
CA SER A 7 7.87 34.20 15.09
C SER A 7 6.77 33.88 14.08
N ILE A 8 7.13 33.81 12.80
CA ILE A 8 6.21 33.39 11.75
C ILE A 8 5.82 31.94 12.06
N SER A 9 4.51 31.67 12.14
CA SER A 9 4.01 30.33 12.37
C SER A 9 4.47 29.36 11.27
N ALA A 10 4.92 28.17 11.68
CA ALA A 10 5.29 27.09 10.77
C ALA A 10 4.16 26.76 9.78
N TYR A 11 2.90 26.94 10.17
CA TYR A 11 1.75 26.78 9.29
C TYR A 11 1.80 27.72 8.07
N ILE A 12 2.16 28.98 8.28
CA ILE A 12 2.26 29.99 7.22
C ILE A 12 3.41 29.64 6.27
N VAL A 13 4.55 29.21 6.83
CA VAL A 13 5.71 28.80 6.04
C VAL A 13 5.38 27.60 5.16
N LEU A 14 4.78 26.55 5.72
CA LEU A 14 4.35 25.35 4.97
C LEU A 14 3.27 25.66 3.94
N GLY A 15 2.33 26.54 4.25
CA GLY A 15 1.30 26.98 3.31
C GLY A 15 1.87 27.69 2.08
N ARG A 16 2.84 28.59 2.29
CA ARG A 16 3.54 29.27 1.18
C ARG A 16 4.41 28.30 0.39
N TYR A 17 5.13 27.41 1.07
CA TYR A 17 5.99 26.43 0.43
C TYR A 17 5.21 25.46 -0.46
N THR A 18 4.10 24.89 0.03
CA THR A 18 3.27 23.96 -0.76
C THR A 18 2.52 24.66 -1.90
N LEU A 19 2.31 25.98 -1.83
CA LEU A 19 1.76 26.74 -2.97
C LEU A 19 2.71 26.74 -4.17
N ILE A 20 4.04 26.78 -3.95
CA ILE A 20 5.05 26.82 -5.01
C ILE A 20 5.60 25.43 -5.37
N ALA A 21 5.70 24.52 -4.40
CA ALA A 21 6.27 23.19 -4.59
C ALA A 21 5.23 22.12 -4.97
N GLY A 22 3.94 22.45 -4.87
CA GLY A 22 2.83 21.53 -5.08
C GLY A 22 2.10 21.20 -3.78
N ARG A 23 0.77 21.24 -3.83
CA ARG A 23 -0.07 20.87 -2.68
C ARG A 23 -0.19 19.34 -2.61
N PRO A 24 -0.05 18.74 -1.41
CA PRO A 24 -0.33 17.32 -1.24
C PRO A 24 -1.75 16.98 -1.72
N ALA A 25 -1.88 15.90 -2.49
CA ALA A 25 -3.20 15.40 -2.89
C ALA A 25 -3.94 14.85 -1.67
N LEU A 26 -5.28 14.90 -1.70
CA LEU A 26 -6.12 14.19 -0.74
C LEU A 26 -6.14 12.71 -1.11
N PRO A 27 -5.55 11.80 -0.30
CA PRO A 27 -5.57 10.39 -0.64
C PRO A 27 -6.96 9.79 -0.39
N PRO A 28 -7.30 8.67 -1.08
CA PRO A 28 -8.56 7.97 -0.86
C PRO A 28 -8.74 7.54 0.61
N PRO A 29 -9.96 7.51 1.17
CA PRO A 29 -10.17 7.19 2.59
C PRO A 29 -9.58 5.85 3.09
N TRP A 30 -9.51 4.83 2.22
CA TRP A 30 -8.97 3.52 2.59
C TRP A 30 -7.46 3.54 2.89
N THR A 31 -6.72 4.58 2.45
CA THR A 31 -5.29 4.70 2.75
C THR A 31 -5.01 4.99 4.22
N PHE A 32 -6.05 5.41 4.97
CA PHE A 32 -5.97 5.64 6.42
C PHE A 32 -6.34 4.40 7.24
N SER A 33 -6.64 3.27 6.60
CA SER A 33 -6.86 1.99 7.28
C SER A 33 -5.54 1.35 7.75
N LEU A 34 -5.62 0.28 8.54
CA LEU A 34 -4.45 -0.50 8.94
C LEU A 34 -3.85 -1.26 7.74
N PHE A 35 -2.53 -1.19 7.61
CA PHE A 35 -1.75 -1.89 6.57
C PHE A 35 -1.06 -3.08 7.19
N LEU A 36 -1.08 -4.22 6.49
CA LEU A 36 -0.38 -5.43 6.86
C LEU A 36 0.53 -5.83 5.71
N SER A 37 1.81 -6.10 5.99
CA SER A 37 2.75 -6.60 4.99
C SER A 37 3.13 -8.04 5.24
N THR A 38 3.57 -8.70 4.17
CA THR A 38 4.19 -10.03 4.23
C THR A 38 5.55 -10.05 4.93
N SER A 39 6.06 -8.92 5.46
CA SER A 39 7.45 -8.75 5.92
C SER A 39 8.50 -9.00 4.81
N PHE A 40 9.80 -8.94 5.13
CA PHE A 40 10.90 -8.91 4.14
C PHE A 40 11.61 -10.25 3.86
N THR A 41 11.89 -11.10 4.86
CA THR A 41 12.64 -12.37 4.66
C THR A 41 11.91 -13.59 5.24
N THR A 42 10.64 -13.43 5.56
CA THR A 42 9.77 -14.53 6.01
C THR A 42 9.49 -15.49 4.86
N ASN A 43 9.08 -16.72 5.16
CA ASN A 43 8.82 -17.70 4.12
C ASN A 43 7.50 -17.36 3.38
N TYR A 44 7.58 -16.98 2.10
CA TYR A 44 6.46 -16.50 1.27
C TYR A 44 5.61 -17.63 0.68
N SER A 45 5.33 -18.65 1.50
CA SER A 45 4.41 -19.70 1.06
C SER A 45 3.00 -19.13 0.88
N LYS A 46 2.22 -19.73 -0.04
CA LYS A 46 0.79 -19.44 -0.18
C LYS A 46 0.06 -19.54 1.17
N ALA A 47 0.47 -20.47 2.04
CA ALA A 47 -0.09 -20.61 3.38
C ALA A 47 0.12 -19.35 4.21
N THR A 48 1.33 -18.78 4.21
CA THR A 48 1.67 -17.54 4.93
C THR A 48 0.82 -16.34 4.46
N VAL A 49 0.64 -16.19 3.15
CA VAL A 49 -0.16 -15.12 2.54
C VAL A 49 -1.64 -15.26 2.88
N ASP A 50 -2.15 -16.48 3.00
CA ASP A 50 -3.55 -16.75 3.35
C ASP A 50 -3.79 -16.73 4.87
N GLU A 51 -2.78 -17.08 5.68
CA GLU A 51 -2.88 -17.20 7.14
C GLU A 51 -2.90 -15.84 7.83
N PHE A 52 -2.02 -14.90 7.44
CA PHE A 52 -1.99 -13.58 8.11
C PHE A 52 -3.32 -12.82 8.03
N PRO A 53 -3.95 -12.65 6.84
CA PRO A 53 -5.25 -11.97 6.76
C PRO A 53 -6.34 -12.73 7.52
N SER A 54 -6.33 -14.07 7.45
CA SER A 54 -7.30 -14.93 8.15
C SER A 54 -7.16 -14.80 9.67
N GLY A 55 -5.94 -14.84 10.19
CA GLY A 55 -5.67 -14.70 11.62
C GLY A 55 -6.02 -13.31 12.18
N MET A 56 -5.87 -12.25 11.37
CA MET A 56 -6.34 -10.91 11.75
C MET A 56 -7.86 -10.85 11.82
N ARG A 57 -8.54 -11.49 10.86
CA ARG A 57 -10.01 -11.61 10.86
C ARG A 57 -10.53 -12.41 12.04
N GLU A 58 -9.88 -13.52 12.40
CA GLU A 58 -10.23 -14.33 13.58
C GLU A 58 -10.10 -13.57 14.90
N ARG A 59 -9.25 -12.53 14.94
CA ARG A 59 -9.00 -11.70 16.11
C ARG A 59 -9.79 -10.39 16.10
N ASP A 60 -10.74 -10.24 15.17
CA ASP A 60 -11.51 -9.02 14.96
C ASP A 60 -10.65 -7.75 14.75
N ILE A 61 -9.48 -7.91 14.11
CA ILE A 61 -8.59 -6.79 13.79
C ILE A 61 -8.87 -6.32 12.35
N PRO A 62 -9.41 -5.11 12.15
CA PRO A 62 -9.74 -4.61 10.82
C PRO A 62 -8.48 -4.19 10.06
N VAL A 63 -8.17 -4.92 8.98
CA VAL A 63 -7.07 -4.60 8.05
C VAL A 63 -7.67 -4.16 6.72
N GLY A 64 -7.27 -2.99 6.22
CA GLY A 64 -7.80 -2.43 4.97
C GLY A 64 -6.91 -2.71 3.74
N VAL A 65 -5.59 -2.82 3.95
CA VAL A 65 -4.60 -2.96 2.88
C VAL A 65 -3.62 -4.08 3.21
N PHE A 66 -3.39 -4.96 2.24
CA PHE A 66 -2.40 -6.02 2.32
C PHE A 66 -1.27 -5.77 1.32
N HIS A 67 -0.03 -5.72 1.80
CA HIS A 67 1.17 -5.39 1.03
C HIS A 67 2.06 -6.61 0.83
N PHE A 68 2.36 -6.92 -0.42
CA PHE A 68 3.39 -7.88 -0.79
C PHE A 68 4.75 -7.19 -0.90
N ASP A 69 5.70 -7.65 -0.10
CA ASP A 69 7.08 -7.17 -0.08
C ASP A 69 7.94 -7.92 -1.14
N CYS A 70 9.23 -7.62 -1.23
CA CYS A 70 10.13 -7.95 -2.36
C CYS A 70 9.97 -9.35 -3.02
N PHE A 71 9.76 -10.42 -2.24
CA PHE A 71 9.69 -11.79 -2.75
C PHE A 71 8.35 -12.18 -3.42
N TRP A 72 7.51 -11.21 -3.79
CA TRP A 72 6.53 -11.47 -4.85
C TRP A 72 7.21 -11.67 -6.22
N MET A 73 8.42 -11.12 -6.38
CA MET A 73 9.36 -11.39 -7.48
C MET A 73 10.45 -12.37 -7.02
N LYS A 74 11.06 -13.06 -7.98
CA LYS A 74 12.13 -14.02 -7.69
C LYS A 74 13.36 -13.33 -7.08
N GLY A 75 13.96 -13.98 -6.09
CA GLY A 75 15.15 -13.46 -5.41
C GLY A 75 16.28 -13.12 -6.40
N PHE A 76 16.95 -11.99 -6.16
CA PHE A 76 17.99 -11.42 -7.04
C PHE A 76 17.51 -10.90 -8.41
N GLN A 77 16.20 -10.90 -8.68
CA GLN A 77 15.61 -10.35 -9.91
C GLN A 77 14.74 -9.11 -9.64
N TRP A 78 14.91 -8.49 -8.47
CA TRP A 78 14.19 -7.26 -8.12
C TRP A 78 14.78 -6.05 -8.88
N CYS A 79 14.03 -5.27 -9.67
CA CYS A 79 12.60 -5.32 -10.01
C CYS A 79 12.39 -5.60 -11.51
N ASP A 80 12.14 -6.86 -11.88
CA ASP A 80 11.82 -7.30 -13.25
C ASP A 80 10.32 -7.30 -13.57
N PHE A 81 9.49 -7.12 -12.55
CA PHE A 81 8.03 -7.10 -12.61
C PHE A 81 7.37 -8.45 -12.93
N GLU A 82 8.09 -9.56 -12.76
CA GLU A 82 7.56 -10.91 -12.95
C GLU A 82 7.25 -11.57 -11.59
N PHE A 83 6.08 -12.18 -11.48
CA PHE A 83 5.74 -12.93 -10.27
C PHE A 83 6.60 -14.19 -10.17
N ASP A 84 7.10 -14.48 -8.97
CA ASP A 84 7.80 -15.72 -8.70
C ASP A 84 6.83 -16.90 -8.83
N VAL A 85 6.94 -17.65 -9.93
CA VAL A 85 6.07 -18.81 -10.24
C VAL A 85 6.14 -19.92 -9.17
N ASP A 86 7.23 -19.98 -8.41
CA ASP A 86 7.42 -20.97 -7.35
C ASP A 86 6.48 -20.70 -6.16
N PHE A 87 6.15 -19.42 -5.89
CA PHE A 87 5.27 -19.00 -4.79
C PHE A 87 3.89 -18.50 -5.27
N PHE A 88 3.82 -17.92 -6.47
CA PHE A 88 2.64 -17.28 -7.07
C PHE A 88 2.28 -17.94 -8.41
N SER A 89 1.99 -19.24 -8.39
CA SER A 89 1.59 -19.99 -9.59
C SER A 89 0.27 -19.51 -10.23
N ASP A 90 -0.60 -18.85 -9.46
CA ASP A 90 -1.84 -18.20 -9.93
C ASP A 90 -1.78 -16.67 -9.72
N THR A 91 -0.97 -16.03 -10.57
CA THR A 91 -0.67 -14.58 -10.51
C THR A 91 -1.90 -13.70 -10.61
N ARG A 92 -2.94 -14.14 -11.33
CA ARG A 92 -4.19 -13.38 -11.52
C ARG A 92 -5.25 -13.70 -10.47
N GLY A 93 -5.38 -14.95 -10.05
CA GLY A 93 -6.43 -15.33 -9.10
C GLY A 93 -6.11 -14.95 -7.66
N GLN A 94 -4.83 -14.87 -7.27
CA GLN A 94 -4.48 -14.51 -5.89
C GLN A 94 -4.94 -13.08 -5.51
N PRO A 95 -4.68 -12.03 -6.32
CA PRO A 95 -5.20 -10.69 -6.03
C PRO A 95 -6.73 -10.62 -6.04
N VAL A 96 -7.40 -11.37 -6.92
CA VAL A 96 -8.88 -11.42 -7.00
C VAL A 96 -9.46 -12.01 -5.71
N ARG A 97 -8.92 -13.12 -5.22
CA ARG A 97 -9.37 -13.74 -3.94
C ARG A 97 -9.20 -12.80 -2.74
N LEU A 98 -8.11 -12.03 -2.71
CA LEU A 98 -7.88 -11.01 -1.67
C LEU A 98 -8.89 -9.87 -1.79
N HIS A 99 -9.21 -9.44 -3.01
CA HIS A 99 -10.22 -8.42 -3.28
C HIS A 99 -11.61 -8.85 -2.79
N GLU A 100 -12.02 -10.07 -3.12
CA GLU A 100 -13.29 -10.67 -2.68
C GLU A 100 -13.39 -10.79 -1.15
N ARG A 101 -12.25 -10.94 -0.46
CA ARG A 101 -12.18 -10.97 1.01
C ARG A 101 -12.25 -9.58 1.66
N GLY A 102 -12.36 -8.51 0.87
CA GLY A 102 -12.49 -7.14 1.35
C GLY A 102 -11.17 -6.37 1.44
N TYR A 103 -10.05 -6.97 1.02
CA TYR A 103 -8.76 -6.28 0.98
C TYR A 103 -8.58 -5.52 -0.33
N LYS A 104 -7.95 -4.34 -0.29
CA LYS A 104 -7.51 -3.70 -1.52
C LYS A 104 -6.26 -4.42 -2.06
N ALA A 105 -6.48 -5.37 -2.97
CA ALA A 105 -5.46 -6.05 -3.77
C ALA A 105 -5.81 -5.88 -5.27
N SER A 106 -4.82 -5.61 -6.11
CA SER A 106 -4.95 -5.39 -7.57
C SER A 106 -3.83 -6.18 -8.30
N PRO A 107 -3.83 -6.33 -9.63
CA PRO A 107 -2.78 -7.04 -10.39
C PRO A 107 -1.87 -6.15 -11.29
N VAL A 108 -1.37 -4.98 -10.81
CA VAL A 108 -0.29 -4.21 -11.48
C VAL A 108 0.83 -3.73 -10.56
N PRO A 109 2.10 -3.79 -10.99
CA PRO A 109 3.21 -4.01 -10.08
C PRO A 109 3.87 -2.69 -9.68
N THR A 110 3.62 -2.25 -8.47
CA THR A 110 4.53 -1.37 -7.74
C THR A 110 4.20 -1.51 -6.28
N CYS A 111 5.21 -1.47 -5.42
CA CYS A 111 5.03 -1.38 -3.99
C CYS A 111 3.90 -0.37 -3.69
N ILE A 112 2.79 -0.85 -3.09
CA ILE A 112 1.45 -0.22 -3.04
C ILE A 112 0.61 -0.46 -4.31
N PHE A 113 -0.26 -1.47 -4.25
CA PHE A 113 -1.27 -1.70 -5.29
C PHE A 113 -2.49 -0.77 -5.08
N ILE A 114 -2.46 0.37 -5.75
CA ILE A 114 -3.57 1.33 -5.87
C ILE A 114 -4.56 0.81 -6.95
N PRO A 115 -5.89 0.74 -6.69
CA PRO A 115 -6.84 0.50 -7.77
C PRO A 115 -6.86 1.70 -8.73
N SER A 116 -6.83 1.40 -10.04
CA SER A 116 -7.27 2.32 -11.08
C SER A 116 -8.69 2.82 -10.73
N ILE A 117 -8.85 4.14 -10.66
CA ILE A 117 -10.14 4.79 -10.85
C ILE A 117 -10.62 4.35 -12.24
N THR A 118 -11.51 3.36 -12.26
CA THR A 118 -12.44 3.26 -13.38
C THR A 118 -13.32 4.50 -13.31
N ALA A 119 -13.34 5.23 -14.41
CA ALA A 119 -14.19 6.38 -14.64
C ALA A 119 -15.62 6.10 -14.16
N SER A 120 -16.07 6.80 -13.12
CA SER A 120 -17.49 7.11 -13.00
C SER A 120 -17.70 8.45 -13.70
N ARG A 121 -18.16 8.35 -14.95
CA ARG A 121 -19.03 9.36 -15.53
C ARG A 121 -20.25 9.49 -14.61
N THR A 122 -20.42 10.66 -14.02
CA THR A 122 -21.70 11.39 -13.89
C THR A 122 -21.37 12.86 -13.83
#